data_AF-A0A961X1E4-F1
#
_entry.id   AF-A0A961X1E4-F1
#
_cell.length_a   1.000
_cell.length_b   1.000
_cell.length_c   1.000
_cell.angle_alpha   90.00
_cell.angle_beta   90.00
_cell.angle_gamma   90.00
#
_symmetry.space_group_name_H-M   'P 1'
#
loop_
_entity.id
_entity.type
_entity.pdbx_description
1 polymer ?
#
loop_
_entity_poly.entity_id
_entity_poly.type
_entity_poly.pdbx_seq_one_letter_code
_entity_poly.pdbx_strand_id
1 'polypeptide(L)'
;QNLQRMGFKANVVCADASKFEGQGEFDGVLLDAPCSATGTIRRHPELPYVKSERDIWQLARVQSRLLDHAATLVKREGLLVYCTCSLEPEEGEQQIDKFLQRHSEFCVYEDATKWVELPPDFEVAPGMLRTLPHFQVGGNVGMDGFFAAAMRRRA
;
A
#
# COMPACT_ATOMS: atom_id res chain seq x y z
N GLN A 1 16.85 -5.14 14.90
CA GLN A 1 16.96 -6.61 14.78
C GLN A 1 16.95 -7.08 13.31
N ASN A 2 15.92 -6.81 12.50
CA ASN A 2 15.84 -7.30 11.11
C ASN A 2 16.97 -6.80 10.19
N LEU A 3 17.28 -5.50 10.20
CA LEU A 3 18.40 -4.94 9.41
C LEU A 3 19.73 -5.65 9.74
N GLN A 4 20.02 -5.80 11.03
CA GLN A 4 21.23 -6.50 11.50
C GLN A 4 21.26 -7.96 11.06
N ARG A 5 20.14 -8.69 11.19
CA ARG A 5 20.04 -10.10 10.79
C ARG A 5 20.28 -10.30 9.29
N MET A 6 19.83 -9.34 8.47
CA MET A 6 19.97 -9.39 7.01
C MET A 6 21.27 -8.73 6.50
N GLY A 7 22.08 -8.12 7.38
CA GLY A 7 23.29 -7.39 7.00
C GLY A 7 23.04 -6.07 6.25
N PHE A 8 21.81 -5.54 6.28
CA PHE A 8 21.46 -4.27 5.63
C PHE A 8 21.67 -3.06 6.55
N LYS A 9 21.92 -1.91 5.94
CA LYS A 9 22.05 -0.62 6.61
C LYS A 9 20.99 0.35 6.07
N ALA A 10 20.31 1.05 6.95
CA ALA A 10 19.36 2.11 6.62
C ALA A 10 19.40 3.19 7.71
N ASN A 11 19.06 4.42 7.35
CA ASN A 11 18.79 5.46 8.34
C ASN A 11 17.39 5.23 8.91
N VAL A 12 17.30 4.86 10.19
CA VAL A 12 16.03 4.56 10.85
C VAL A 12 15.61 5.77 11.66
N VAL A 13 14.47 6.35 11.31
CA VAL A 13 13.89 7.48 12.00
C VAL A 13 12.58 7.04 12.65
N CYS A 14 12.42 7.30 13.95
CA CYS A 14 11.16 7.14 14.65
C CYS A 14 10.45 8.50 14.71
N ALA A 15 9.38 8.66 13.95
CA ALA A 15 8.61 9.88 13.86
C ALA A 15 7.15 9.58 13.53
N ASP A 16 6.28 10.58 13.74
CA ASP A 16 4.93 10.57 13.17
C ASP A 16 5.06 10.72 11.65
N ALA A 17 4.66 9.67 10.91
CA ALA A 17 4.76 9.64 9.46
C ALA A 17 3.97 10.79 8.79
N SER A 18 2.92 11.31 9.42
CA SER A 18 2.15 12.46 8.90
C SER A 18 2.85 13.82 9.06
N LYS A 19 4.00 13.85 9.73
CA LYS A 19 4.80 15.06 10.03
C LYS A 19 6.26 14.88 9.65
N PHE A 20 6.60 13.80 8.97
CA PHE A 20 7.99 13.53 8.60
C PHE A 20 8.38 14.44 7.43
N GLU A 21 9.28 15.39 7.68
CA GLU A 21 9.69 16.39 6.66
C GLU A 21 10.84 15.89 5.75
N GLY A 22 11.41 14.72 6.03
CA GLY A 22 12.55 14.19 5.28
C GLY A 22 13.79 15.10 5.35
N GLN A 23 14.81 14.75 4.56
CA GLN A 23 15.94 15.66 4.26
C GLN A 23 15.83 16.20 2.81
N GLY A 24 14.60 16.21 2.28
CA GLY A 24 14.31 16.44 0.87
C GLY A 24 13.35 15.39 0.31
N GLU A 25 13.06 15.49 -0.98
CA GLU A 25 12.24 14.54 -1.71
C GLU A 25 13.04 13.25 -2.06
N PHE A 26 12.33 12.14 -2.26
CA PHE A 26 12.87 10.82 -2.56
C PHE A 26 12.49 10.38 -3.98
N ASP A 27 13.35 9.55 -4.60
CA ASP A 27 13.08 8.97 -5.92
C ASP A 27 11.95 7.92 -5.86
N GLY A 28 11.75 7.31 -4.69
CA GLY A 28 10.67 6.38 -4.42
C GLY A 28 10.22 6.43 -2.95
N VAL A 29 8.92 6.36 -2.73
CA VAL A 29 8.29 6.31 -1.40
C VAL A 29 7.36 5.11 -1.35
N LEU A 30 7.52 4.26 -0.32
CA LEU A 30 6.60 3.17 -0.01
C LEU A 30 5.82 3.51 1.25
N LEU A 31 4.50 3.58 1.13
CA LEU A 31 3.58 3.70 2.24
C LEU A 31 2.86 2.35 2.45
N ASP A 32 3.40 1.56 3.37
CA ASP A 32 2.68 0.43 3.98
C ASP A 32 1.76 0.98 5.08
N ALA A 33 0.48 1.15 4.73
CA ALA A 33 -0.43 1.96 5.53
C ALA A 33 -1.13 1.11 6.61
N PRO A 34 -1.35 1.67 7.82
CA PRO A 34 -2.12 0.98 8.85
C PRO A 34 -3.56 0.75 8.36
N CYS A 35 -4.04 -0.48 8.41
CA CYS A 35 -5.33 -0.88 7.87
C CYS A 35 -6.12 -1.83 8.80
N SER A 36 -7.33 -2.20 8.39
CA SER A 36 -8.18 -3.13 9.12
C SER A 36 -7.61 -4.55 9.20
N ALA A 37 -6.65 -4.87 8.32
CA ALA A 37 -5.99 -6.16 8.18
C ALA A 37 -6.93 -7.32 7.79
N THR A 38 -8.12 -7.05 7.21
CA THR A 38 -9.09 -8.09 6.82
C THR A 38 -8.52 -9.09 5.79
N GLY A 39 -7.43 -8.78 5.10
CA GLY A 39 -6.69 -9.73 4.27
C GLY A 39 -6.00 -10.83 5.06
N THR A 40 -5.79 -10.65 6.36
CA THR A 40 -5.01 -11.57 7.20
C THR A 40 -5.88 -12.53 8.04
N ILE A 41 -7.19 -12.59 7.79
CA ILE A 41 -8.16 -13.42 8.56
C ILE A 41 -7.71 -14.87 8.72
N ARG A 42 -6.99 -15.44 7.75
CA ARG A 42 -6.45 -16.81 7.84
C ARG A 42 -5.48 -17.01 9.01
N ARG A 43 -4.68 -15.99 9.34
CA ARG A 43 -3.74 -15.99 10.48
C ARG A 43 -4.37 -15.38 11.74
N HIS A 44 -5.37 -14.52 11.55
CA HIS A 44 -6.05 -13.74 12.58
C HIS A 44 -7.58 -13.90 12.47
N PRO A 45 -8.12 -15.09 12.81
CA PRO A 45 -9.54 -15.43 12.62
C PRO A 45 -10.49 -14.61 13.51
N GLU A 46 -9.97 -13.87 14.48
CA GLU A 46 -10.71 -12.95 15.34
C GLU A 46 -11.11 -11.65 14.62
N LEU A 47 -10.42 -11.27 13.55
CA LEU A 47 -10.62 -9.97 12.87
C LEU A 47 -12.06 -9.66 12.47
N PRO A 48 -12.85 -10.62 11.91
CA PRO A 48 -14.25 -10.36 11.56
C PRO A 48 -15.14 -9.99 12.77
N TYR A 49 -14.72 -10.33 13.99
CA TYR A 49 -15.48 -10.08 15.22
C TYR A 49 -15.06 -8.79 15.91
N VAL A 50 -13.83 -8.30 15.65
CA VAL A 50 -13.26 -7.13 16.35
C VAL A 50 -13.14 -5.89 15.46
N LYS A 51 -13.36 -6.02 14.15
CA LYS A 51 -13.37 -4.90 13.21
C LYS A 51 -14.79 -4.55 12.82
N SER A 52 -15.14 -3.28 12.99
CA SER A 52 -16.41 -2.72 12.53
C SER A 52 -16.21 -1.90 11.26
N GLU A 53 -17.30 -1.67 10.52
CA GLU A 53 -17.31 -0.72 9.40
C GLU A 53 -16.76 0.65 9.81
N ARG A 54 -17.12 1.12 11.00
CA ARG A 54 -16.62 2.39 11.54
C ARG A 54 -15.09 2.42 11.66
N ASP A 55 -14.47 1.30 12.05
CA ASP A 55 -13.02 1.20 12.16
C ASP A 55 -12.37 1.30 10.77
N ILE A 56 -12.94 0.62 9.77
CA ILE A 56 -12.49 0.68 8.37
C ILE A 56 -12.53 2.12 7.87
N TRP A 57 -13.65 2.83 8.05
CA TRP A 57 -13.77 4.24 7.66
C TRP A 57 -12.78 5.16 8.37
N GLN A 58 -12.55 4.94 9.68
CA GLN A 58 -11.58 5.73 10.45
C GLN A 58 -10.14 5.49 9.97
N LEU A 59 -9.78 4.24 9.66
CA LEU A 59 -8.47 3.86 9.15
C LEU A 59 -8.26 4.38 7.73
N ALA A 60 -9.24 4.27 6.83
CA ALA A 60 -9.18 4.86 5.49
C ALA A 60 -8.91 6.37 5.53
N ARG A 61 -9.50 7.09 6.50
CA ARG A 61 -9.20 8.52 6.71
C ARG A 61 -7.77 8.78 7.21
N VAL A 62 -7.22 7.88 8.03
CA VAL A 62 -5.81 7.95 8.45
C VAL A 62 -4.91 7.70 7.25
N GLN A 63 -5.18 6.64 6.48
CA GLN A 63 -4.46 6.29 5.25
C GLN A 63 -4.44 7.44 4.25
N SER A 64 -5.58 8.13 4.05
CA SER A 64 -5.66 9.31 3.20
C SER A 64 -4.70 10.41 3.62
N ARG A 65 -4.65 10.75 4.91
CA ARG A 65 -3.74 11.79 5.39
C ARG A 65 -2.27 11.38 5.25
N LEU A 66 -1.96 10.11 5.48
CA LEU A 66 -0.61 9.58 5.31
C LEU A 66 -0.20 9.57 3.84
N LEU A 67 -1.11 9.21 2.93
CA LEU A 67 -0.86 9.15 1.51
C LEU A 67 -0.68 10.55 0.91
N ASP A 68 -1.52 11.50 1.30
CA ASP A 68 -1.41 12.90 0.90
C ASP A 68 -0.06 13.49 1.38
N HIS A 69 0.38 13.16 2.60
CA HIS A 69 1.70 13.57 3.11
C HIS A 69 2.85 12.87 2.37
N ALA A 70 2.75 11.56 2.16
CA ALA A 70 3.76 10.78 1.44
C ALA A 70 4.00 11.32 0.02
N ALA A 71 2.95 11.80 -0.65
CA ALA A 71 3.06 12.44 -1.97
C ALA A 71 3.96 13.68 -1.97
N THR A 72 4.00 14.45 -0.88
CA THR A 72 4.89 15.63 -0.74
C THR A 72 6.37 15.26 -0.69
N LEU A 73 6.68 14.00 -0.36
CA LEU A 73 8.03 13.49 -0.22
C LEU A 73 8.57 12.89 -1.51
N VAL A 74 7.79 12.81 -2.59
CA VAL A 74 8.17 12.13 -3.83
C VAL A 74 8.69 13.16 -4.83
N LYS A 75 9.87 12.97 -5.40
CA LYS A 75 10.40 13.85 -6.45
C LYS A 75 9.52 13.87 -7.70
N ARG A 76 9.65 14.89 -8.54
CA ARG A 76 9.15 14.83 -9.93
C ARG A 76 9.69 13.57 -10.60
N GLU A 77 8.83 12.91 -11.38
CA GLU A 77 9.09 11.60 -12.00
C GLU A 77 9.30 10.41 -11.04
N GLY A 78 9.33 10.65 -9.73
CA GLY A 78 9.47 9.63 -8.70
C GLY A 78 8.21 8.79 -8.51
N LEU A 79 8.36 7.74 -7.70
CA LEU A 79 7.29 6.75 -7.47
C LEU A 79 6.75 6.81 -6.05
N LEU A 80 5.44 6.64 -5.93
CA LEU A 80 4.72 6.43 -4.69
C LEU A 80 4.01 5.08 -4.76
N VAL A 81 4.39 4.15 -3.89
CA VAL A 81 3.71 2.87 -3.74
C VAL A 81 2.88 2.92 -2.48
N TYR A 82 1.57 2.67 -2.62
CA TYR A 82 0.65 2.49 -1.52
C TYR A 82 0.30 1.02 -1.39
N CYS A 83 0.30 0.47 -0.17
CA CYS A 83 -0.16 -0.88 0.05
C CYS A 83 -0.83 -1.09 1.41
N THR A 84 -1.71 -2.10 1.47
CA THR A 84 -2.44 -2.53 2.67
C THR A 84 -2.64 -4.04 2.68
N CYS A 85 -2.74 -4.65 3.86
CA CYS A 85 -3.17 -6.04 4.04
C CYS A 85 -4.69 -6.16 4.26
N SER A 86 -5.48 -5.36 3.54
CA SER A 86 -6.95 -5.29 3.66
C SER A 86 -7.66 -5.80 2.41
N LEU A 87 -8.83 -6.41 2.60
CA LEU A 87 -9.76 -6.76 1.53
C LEU A 87 -10.75 -5.64 1.21
N GLU A 88 -10.83 -4.61 2.05
CA GLU A 88 -11.82 -3.55 1.93
C GLU A 88 -11.46 -2.58 0.79
N PRO A 89 -12.37 -2.31 -0.16
CA PRO A 89 -12.13 -1.34 -1.23
C PRO A 89 -11.82 0.08 -0.73
N GLU A 90 -12.38 0.47 0.42
CA GLU A 90 -12.13 1.74 1.12
C GLU A 90 -10.65 1.93 1.48
N GLU A 91 -9.94 0.83 1.70
CA GLU A 91 -8.52 0.80 2.05
C GLU A 91 -7.63 0.37 0.87
N GLY A 92 -8.23 0.21 -0.33
CA GLY A 92 -7.58 -0.20 -1.57
C GLY A 92 -7.88 0.75 -2.73
N GLU A 93 -8.61 0.27 -3.73
CA GLU A 93 -8.90 0.96 -5.00
C GLU A 93 -9.55 2.33 -4.78
N GLN A 94 -10.56 2.42 -3.90
CA GLN A 94 -11.23 3.70 -3.64
C GLN A 94 -10.27 4.73 -3.03
N GLN A 95 -9.26 4.28 -2.28
CA GLN A 95 -8.27 5.16 -1.68
C GLN A 95 -7.38 5.77 -2.76
N ILE A 96 -7.02 4.99 -3.77
CA ILE A 96 -6.25 5.45 -4.94
C ILE A 96 -7.08 6.39 -5.80
N ASP A 97 -8.33 6.06 -6.09
CA ASP A 97 -9.22 6.92 -6.87
C ASP A 97 -9.37 8.30 -6.25
N LYS A 98 -9.63 8.35 -4.93
CA LYS A 98 -9.76 9.61 -4.20
C LYS A 98 -8.44 10.36 -4.15
N PHE A 99 -7.30 9.66 -4.03
CA PHE A 99 -5.97 10.27 -4.07
C PHE A 99 -5.70 10.96 -5.41
N LEU A 100 -5.94 10.27 -6.53
CA LEU A 100 -5.71 10.82 -7.87
C LEU A 100 -6.62 12.01 -8.20
N GLN A 101 -7.81 12.08 -7.59
CA GLN A 101 -8.68 13.27 -7.69
C GLN A 101 -8.11 14.49 -6.94
N ARG A 102 -7.38 14.29 -5.83
CA ARG A 102 -6.76 15.37 -5.06
C ARG A 102 -5.37 15.75 -5.58
N HIS A 103 -4.66 14.82 -6.18
CA HIS A 103 -3.26 14.94 -6.62
C HIS A 103 -3.12 14.77 -8.13
N SER A 104 -3.53 15.81 -8.88
CA SER A 104 -3.49 15.83 -10.35
C SER A 104 -2.09 15.71 -10.96
N GLU A 105 -1.05 15.95 -10.15
CA GLU A 105 0.35 15.75 -10.49
C GLU A 105 0.78 14.28 -10.43
N PHE A 106 -0.08 13.36 -9.97
CA PHE A 106 0.18 11.92 -10.00
C PHE A 106 -0.70 11.22 -11.04
N CYS A 107 -0.19 10.09 -11.54
CA CYS A 107 -0.98 9.11 -12.30
C CYS A 107 -0.58 7.71 -11.89
N VAL A 108 -1.42 6.71 -12.16
CA VAL A 108 -1.04 5.30 -11.98
C VAL A 108 0.17 4.99 -12.85
N TYR A 109 1.13 4.26 -12.29
CA TYR A 109 2.28 3.77 -13.03
C TYR A 109 1.97 2.36 -13.55
N GLU A 110 1.36 2.30 -14.73
CA GLU A 110 0.82 1.06 -15.32
C GLU A 110 1.88 -0.02 -15.54
N ASP A 111 3.15 0.36 -15.75
CA ASP A 111 4.24 -0.59 -15.95
C ASP A 111 4.75 -1.24 -14.66
N ALA A 112 4.27 -0.82 -13.47
CA ALA A 112 4.74 -1.34 -12.19
C ALA A 112 4.57 -2.87 -12.07
N THR A 113 3.46 -3.39 -12.56
CA THR A 113 3.14 -4.84 -12.54
C THR A 113 4.01 -5.63 -13.52
N LYS A 114 4.63 -4.97 -14.50
CA LYS A 114 5.57 -5.61 -15.46
C LYS A 114 6.96 -5.85 -14.88
N TRP A 115 7.27 -5.25 -13.72
CA TRP A 115 8.56 -5.43 -13.06
C TRP A 115 8.69 -6.77 -12.34
N VAL A 116 7.57 -7.46 -12.14
CA VAL A 116 7.50 -8.73 -11.41
C VAL A 116 6.68 -9.71 -12.25
N GLU A 117 7.10 -10.97 -12.31
CA GLU A 117 6.25 -12.02 -12.86
C GLU A 117 5.10 -12.30 -11.88
N LEU A 118 3.93 -11.75 -12.19
CA LEU A 118 2.71 -11.91 -11.39
C LEU A 118 1.78 -12.94 -12.05
N PRO A 119 1.08 -13.78 -11.27
CA PRO A 119 -0.07 -14.51 -11.79
C PRO A 119 -1.09 -13.52 -12.38
N PRO A 120 -1.69 -13.81 -13.55
CA PRO A 120 -2.62 -12.89 -14.21
C PRO A 120 -3.77 -12.41 -13.31
N ASP A 121 -4.24 -13.27 -12.41
CA ASP A 121 -5.37 -12.99 -11.51
C ASP A 121 -5.04 -11.96 -10.40
N PHE A 122 -3.77 -11.56 -10.24
CA PHE A 122 -3.38 -10.60 -9.21
C PHE A 122 -3.56 -9.17 -9.66
N GLU A 123 -3.59 -8.90 -10.97
CA GLU A 123 -3.74 -7.56 -11.50
C GLU A 123 -5.22 -7.20 -11.61
N VAL A 124 -5.67 -6.26 -10.78
CA VAL A 124 -7.06 -5.78 -10.81
C VAL A 124 -7.26 -4.62 -11.79
N ALA A 125 -6.18 -3.89 -12.06
CA ALA A 125 -6.07 -2.85 -13.08
C ALA A 125 -4.59 -2.61 -13.39
N PRO A 126 -4.22 -2.05 -14.55
CA PRO A 126 -2.83 -1.72 -14.85
C PRO A 126 -2.16 -0.93 -13.72
N GLY A 127 -1.06 -1.46 -13.16
CA GLY A 127 -0.33 -0.83 -12.04
C GLY A 127 -0.96 -0.99 -10.65
N MET A 128 -2.05 -1.77 -10.53
CA MET A 128 -2.71 -2.11 -9.27
C MET A 128 -2.88 -3.62 -9.12
N LEU A 129 -2.49 -4.14 -7.96
CA LEU A 129 -2.59 -5.55 -7.65
C LEU A 129 -3.44 -5.80 -6.41
N ARG A 130 -4.13 -6.94 -6.42
CA ARG A 130 -4.83 -7.49 -5.27
C ARG A 130 -4.59 -8.98 -5.19
N THR A 131 -4.23 -9.46 -4.01
CA THR A 131 -4.26 -10.89 -3.69
C THR A 131 -5.50 -11.20 -2.89
N LEU A 132 -6.08 -12.36 -3.12
CA LEU A 132 -7.24 -12.85 -2.39
C LEU A 132 -6.91 -14.18 -1.70
N PRO A 133 -7.54 -14.52 -0.56
CA PRO A 133 -7.18 -15.71 0.19
C PRO A 133 -7.35 -17.05 -0.55
N HIS A 134 -8.17 -17.06 -1.59
CA HIS A 134 -8.39 -18.25 -2.43
C HIS A 134 -7.31 -18.45 -3.49
N PHE A 135 -6.42 -17.47 -3.71
CA PHE A 135 -5.30 -17.63 -4.61
C PHE A 135 -4.26 -18.60 -4.03
N GLN A 136 -3.69 -19.40 -4.92
CA GLN A 136 -2.73 -20.46 -4.60
C GLN A 136 -1.42 -20.19 -5.36
N VAL A 137 -0.31 -20.10 -4.62
CA VAL A 137 1.03 -19.97 -5.20
C VAL A 137 1.88 -21.13 -4.68
N GLY A 138 2.25 -22.04 -5.57
CA GLY A 138 3.18 -23.14 -5.26
C GLY A 138 2.62 -24.29 -4.41
N GLY A 139 1.30 -24.53 -4.40
CA GLY A 139 0.68 -25.68 -3.74
C GLY A 139 -0.73 -25.40 -3.20
N ASN A 140 -1.23 -26.27 -2.31
CA ASN A 140 -2.60 -26.19 -1.75
C ASN A 140 -2.74 -25.19 -0.57
N VAL A 141 -1.82 -24.22 -0.44
CA VAL A 141 -1.85 -23.25 0.67
C VAL A 141 -2.35 -21.92 0.12
N GLY A 142 -3.49 -21.46 0.63
CA GLY A 142 -4.05 -20.15 0.31
C GLY A 142 -3.15 -19.01 0.78
N MET A 143 -3.25 -17.86 0.11
CA MET A 143 -2.51 -16.65 0.45
C MET A 143 -3.25 -15.79 1.48
N ASP A 144 -2.60 -14.71 1.91
CA ASP A 144 -3.31 -13.63 2.59
C ASP A 144 -3.78 -12.60 1.55
N GLY A 145 -4.82 -11.86 1.89
CA GLY A 145 -5.31 -10.73 1.12
C GLY A 145 -4.39 -9.51 1.24
N PHE A 146 -4.15 -8.85 0.12
CA PHE A 146 -3.28 -7.68 0.04
C PHE A 146 -3.71 -6.80 -1.13
N PHE A 147 -3.46 -5.50 -1.03
CA PHE A 147 -3.62 -4.54 -2.11
C PHE A 147 -2.36 -3.69 -2.25
N ALA A 148 -1.94 -3.41 -3.48
CA ALA A 148 -0.93 -2.40 -3.74
C ALA A 148 -1.20 -1.65 -5.04
N ALA A 149 -0.83 -0.38 -5.08
CA ALA A 149 -0.85 0.45 -6.27
C ALA A 149 0.43 1.29 -6.33
N ALA A 150 0.97 1.43 -7.54
CA ALA A 150 2.08 2.32 -7.81
C ALA A 150 1.58 3.55 -8.58
N MET A 151 1.95 4.73 -8.11
CA MET A 151 1.70 6.00 -8.77
C MET A 151 3.03 6.68 -9.11
N ARG A 152 3.08 7.39 -10.22
CA ARG A 152 4.22 8.20 -10.63
C ARG A 152 3.86 9.68 -10.54
N ARG A 153 4.72 10.48 -9.93
CA ARG A 153 4.62 11.94 -9.98
C ARG A 153 5.04 12.40 -11.37
N ARG A 154 4.25 13.24 -12.02
CA ARG A 154 4.52 13.74 -13.36
C ARG A 154 5.78 14.62 -13.38
N ALA A 155 6.38 14.69 -14.57
CA ALA A 155 7.57 15.48 -14.85
C ALA A 155 7.32 16.96 -14.73
#